data_AF-A0AAD7GEY9-F1
#
_entry.id   AF-A0AAD7GEY9-F1
#
_cell.length_a   1.000
_cell.length_b   1.000
_cell.length_c   1.000
_cell.angle_alpha   90.00
_cell.angle_beta   90.00
_cell.angle_gamma   90.00
#
_symmetry.space_group_name_H-M   'P 1'
#
loop_
_entity.id
_entity.type
_entity.pdbx_description
1 polymer ?
#
loop_
_entity_poly.entity_id
_entity_poly.type
_entity_poly.pdbx_seq_one_letter_code
_entity_poly.pdbx_strand_id
1 'polypeptide(L)'
;MALSATIQPGPPSTSIQRSLGMSGKDFYVFRSSNERPNTQFIMQPLEHGLGGKEFPALIPYLNSGRKTVIHCRTIADVFRVFVYLWKAQPEGADRLKRVQMYHSLRSFDDNSEILRLLEEDPRCQVVIATIAFANGLNVKSLLDSLSLGFPETVDQMWQEKGRVGRNPDTAARGVVFFQPSVLADAEKQIAGLDAPPAAPQINPKTGKPRCKKKIKPMEHAKALLLIEKRCYIAAINRIYQNPPMETSTLDCIATKRRLPCSLCAARREISLTFPPSPLPSGITLPPFTPSVAMQEPLSAAQKKLKLTKKERGIAAASLATFGETIFFLPRLHFHHHTRPSSVSELHNPRYCDKLMDFCA
;
A
#
# COMPACT_ATOMS: atom_id res chain seq x y z
N MET A 1 11.83 29.56 -1.15
CA MET A 1 10.62 29.00 -0.49
C MET A 1 10.70 27.48 -0.56
N ALA A 2 10.48 26.79 0.56
CA ALA A 2 10.44 25.32 0.61
C ALA A 2 9.09 24.87 1.18
N LEU A 3 8.50 23.85 0.58
CA LEU A 3 7.17 23.36 0.93
C LEU A 3 7.24 21.85 1.17
N SER A 4 6.62 21.39 2.25
CA SER A 4 6.39 19.96 2.50
C SER A 4 5.00 19.78 3.08
N ALA A 5 4.30 18.74 2.63
CA ALA A 5 2.98 18.37 3.16
C ALA A 5 3.09 17.60 4.49
N THR A 6 4.21 16.92 4.73
CA THR A 6 4.43 16.12 5.93
C THR A 6 5.88 16.22 6.35
N ILE A 7 6.11 16.65 7.59
CA ILE A 7 7.44 16.64 8.19
C ILE A 7 7.29 16.53 9.70
N GLN A 8 7.90 15.51 10.29
CA GLN A 8 7.96 15.40 11.75
C GLN A 8 8.82 16.55 12.31
N PRO A 9 8.35 17.25 13.36
CA PRO A 9 9.18 18.21 14.09
C PRO A 9 10.42 17.53 14.67
N GLY A 10 11.51 18.29 14.81
CA GLY A 10 12.77 17.82 15.40
C GLY A 10 13.82 17.46 14.34
N PRO A 11 14.56 16.35 14.48
CA PRO A 11 15.71 16.05 13.63
C PRO A 11 15.43 16.10 12.12
N PRO A 12 14.31 15.55 11.60
CA PRO A 12 14.00 15.64 10.17
C PRO A 12 13.83 17.08 9.69
N SER A 13 13.08 17.92 10.42
CA SER A 13 12.90 19.33 10.06
C SER A 13 14.19 20.15 10.17
N THR A 14 14.98 19.92 11.21
CA THR A 14 16.28 20.61 11.39
C THR A 14 17.26 20.23 10.29
N SER A 15 17.25 18.97 9.85
CA SER A 15 18.08 18.50 8.74
C SER A 15 17.74 19.25 7.44
N ILE A 16 16.45 19.32 7.08
CA ILE A 16 16.01 20.03 5.87
C ILE A 16 16.35 21.52 5.94
N GLN A 17 16.09 22.17 7.08
CA GLN A 17 16.42 23.59 7.28
C GLN A 17 17.91 23.84 7.05
N ARG A 18 18.78 23.04 7.68
CA ARG A 18 20.23 23.14 7.51
C ARG A 18 20.67 22.91 6.06
N SER A 19 20.13 21.88 5.40
CA SER A 19 20.47 21.57 4.00
C SER A 19 20.06 22.68 3.03
N LEU A 20 19.01 23.45 3.35
CA LEU A 20 18.55 24.57 2.54
C LEU A 20 19.19 25.90 2.93
N GLY A 21 20.14 25.92 3.88
CA GLY A 21 20.75 27.14 4.39
C GLY A 21 19.77 28.02 5.19
N MET A 22 18.65 27.46 5.63
CA MET A 22 17.67 28.15 6.47
C MET A 22 18.11 28.02 7.93
N SER A 23 18.84 29.01 8.43
CA SER A 23 19.33 29.05 9.81
C SER A 23 18.94 30.36 10.50
N GLY A 24 18.86 30.32 11.83
CA GLY A 24 18.65 31.52 12.64
C GLY A 24 17.29 32.20 12.46
N LYS A 25 17.29 33.53 12.41
CA LYS A 25 16.10 34.38 12.35
C LYS A 25 15.70 34.76 10.92
N ASP A 26 16.42 34.27 9.91
CA ASP A 26 16.30 34.73 8.53
C ASP A 26 15.19 34.02 7.74
N PHE A 27 14.38 33.18 8.40
CA PHE A 27 13.27 32.49 7.78
C PHE A 27 12.10 32.30 8.75
N TYR A 28 10.91 32.17 8.18
CA TYR A 28 9.69 31.88 8.91
C TYR A 28 9.26 30.43 8.66
N VAL A 29 8.84 29.74 9.71
CA VAL A 29 8.24 28.40 9.62
C VAL A 29 6.75 28.50 9.84
N PHE A 30 5.99 28.34 8.77
CA PHE A 30 4.55 28.20 8.85
C PHE A 30 4.20 26.72 8.94
N ARG A 31 3.56 26.31 10.03
CA ARG A 31 3.09 24.94 10.25
C ARG A 31 1.57 24.93 10.36
N SER A 32 0.92 24.25 9.43
CA SER A 32 -0.51 23.92 9.51
C SER A 32 -0.69 22.47 9.93
N SER A 33 -1.87 22.14 10.45
CA SER A 33 -2.23 20.75 10.71
C SER A 33 -2.22 19.95 9.41
N ASN A 34 -1.59 18.78 9.41
CA ASN A 34 -1.67 17.83 8.31
C ASN A 34 -2.78 16.78 8.51
N GLU A 35 -3.70 17.01 9.46
CA GLU A 35 -4.87 16.16 9.68
C GLU A 35 -5.80 16.16 8.44
N ARG A 36 -6.40 15.01 8.15
CA ARG A 36 -7.38 14.83 7.08
C ARG A 36 -8.75 14.53 7.68
N PRO A 37 -9.56 15.55 8.01
CA PRO A 37 -10.82 15.35 8.73
C PRO A 37 -11.88 14.56 7.94
N ASN A 38 -11.73 14.49 6.62
CA ASN A 38 -12.60 13.74 5.71
C ASN A 38 -12.04 12.36 5.32
N THR A 39 -10.99 11.87 5.98
CA THR A 39 -10.44 10.53 5.75
C THR A 39 -10.45 9.70 7.04
N GLN A 40 -11.17 8.58 7.04
CA GLN A 40 -11.06 7.62 8.14
C GLN A 40 -9.73 6.90 8.07
N PHE A 41 -8.98 6.88 9.18
CA PHE A 41 -7.74 6.11 9.29
C PHE A 41 -7.97 4.76 9.98
N ILE A 42 -7.50 3.68 9.35
CA ILE A 42 -7.66 2.30 9.78
C ILE A 42 -6.30 1.61 9.76
N MET A 43 -5.92 0.99 10.86
CA MET A 43 -4.85 0.00 10.90
C MET A 43 -5.46 -1.37 11.11
N GLN A 44 -5.14 -2.31 10.23
CA GLN A 44 -5.71 -3.66 10.25
C GLN A 44 -4.61 -4.72 10.26
N PRO A 45 -4.53 -5.57 11.30
CA PRO A 45 -3.63 -6.70 11.27
C PRO A 45 -4.06 -7.70 10.19
N LEU A 46 -3.09 -8.29 9.50
CA LEU A 46 -3.33 -9.32 8.52
C LEU A 46 -3.35 -10.70 9.18
N GLU A 47 -4.31 -11.52 8.76
CA GLU A 47 -4.41 -12.93 9.16
C GLU A 47 -3.47 -13.83 8.33
N HIS A 48 -3.07 -13.37 7.14
CA HIS A 48 -2.19 -14.10 6.24
C HIS A 48 -0.89 -13.34 5.98
N GLY A 49 0.17 -14.08 5.66
CA GLY A 49 1.47 -13.51 5.33
C GLY A 49 1.43 -12.67 4.04
N LEU A 50 2.07 -11.50 4.06
CA LEU A 50 2.27 -10.64 2.89
C LEU A 50 3.09 -11.30 1.76
N GLY A 51 3.66 -12.49 1.98
CA GLY A 51 4.38 -13.27 0.98
C GLY A 51 3.53 -14.27 0.18
N GLY A 52 2.24 -14.45 0.52
CA GLY A 52 1.35 -15.44 -0.10
C GLY A 52 0.86 -15.10 -1.52
N LYS A 53 0.09 -15.98 -2.16
CA LYS A 53 -0.53 -15.68 -3.47
C LYS A 53 -1.92 -15.02 -3.34
N GLU A 54 -2.41 -14.84 -2.12
CA GLU A 54 -3.78 -14.43 -1.81
C GLU A 54 -3.82 -13.20 -0.91
N PHE A 55 -4.83 -12.34 -1.13
CA PHE A 55 -5.00 -11.08 -0.38
C PHE A 55 -6.49 -10.85 -0.02
N PRO A 56 -7.15 -11.76 0.71
CA PRO A 56 -8.59 -11.69 0.99
C PRO A 56 -9.00 -10.43 1.76
N ALA A 57 -8.10 -9.87 2.57
CA ALA A 57 -8.33 -8.63 3.30
C ALA A 57 -8.64 -7.42 2.40
N LEU A 58 -8.30 -7.46 1.10
CA LEU A 58 -8.64 -6.42 0.14
C LEU A 58 -10.11 -6.49 -0.30
N ILE A 59 -10.69 -7.69 -0.38
CA ILE A 59 -11.97 -7.93 -1.05
C ILE A 59 -13.13 -7.11 -0.46
N PRO A 60 -13.30 -7.00 0.88
CA PRO A 60 -14.37 -6.19 1.45
C PRO A 60 -14.27 -4.70 1.05
N TYR A 61 -13.06 -4.16 0.98
CA TYR A 61 -12.84 -2.77 0.56
C TYR A 61 -13.14 -2.59 -0.93
N LEU A 62 -12.67 -3.49 -1.79
CA LEU A 62 -12.92 -3.42 -3.22
C LEU A 62 -14.40 -3.64 -3.59
N ASN A 63 -15.10 -4.49 -2.86
CA ASN A 63 -16.53 -4.75 -3.06
C ASN A 63 -17.43 -3.59 -2.62
N SER A 64 -16.89 -2.59 -1.93
CA SER A 64 -17.62 -1.34 -1.69
C SER A 64 -17.78 -0.47 -2.94
N GLY A 65 -17.21 -0.87 -4.09
CA GLY A 65 -17.41 -0.17 -5.37
C GLY A 65 -16.69 1.19 -5.45
N ARG A 66 -15.70 1.43 -4.58
CA ARG A 66 -14.99 2.71 -4.49
C ARG A 66 -13.71 2.68 -5.32
N LYS A 67 -13.37 3.81 -5.94
CA LYS A 67 -12.09 4.01 -6.62
C LYS A 67 -10.95 3.96 -5.60
N THR A 68 -10.04 3.01 -5.82
CA THR A 68 -9.09 2.55 -4.83
C THR A 68 -7.67 2.56 -5.37
N VAL A 69 -6.72 3.05 -4.57
CA VAL A 69 -5.29 2.84 -4.80
C VAL A 69 -4.74 1.84 -3.80
N ILE A 70 -4.00 0.85 -4.29
CA ILE A 70 -3.31 -0.16 -3.48
C ILE A 70 -1.81 0.10 -3.56
N HIS A 71 -1.20 0.43 -2.44
CA HIS A 71 0.23 0.67 -2.31
C HIS A 71 0.95 -0.63 -1.97
N CYS A 72 1.91 -0.98 -2.83
CA CYS A 72 2.75 -2.15 -2.73
C CYS A 72 4.22 -1.71 -2.59
N ARG A 73 5.01 -2.47 -1.81
CA ARG A 73 6.43 -2.13 -1.59
C ARG A 73 7.27 -2.34 -2.85
N THR A 74 7.04 -3.44 -3.56
CA THR A 74 7.84 -3.84 -4.72
C THR A 74 6.97 -4.04 -5.95
N ILE A 75 7.59 -3.97 -7.12
CA ILE A 75 6.90 -4.30 -8.39
C ILE A 75 6.43 -5.76 -8.38
N ALA A 76 7.20 -6.68 -7.77
CA ALA A 76 6.76 -8.07 -7.61
C ALA A 76 5.46 -8.17 -6.79
N ASP A 77 5.30 -7.36 -5.75
CA ASP A 77 4.05 -7.31 -4.98
C ASP A 77 2.89 -6.73 -5.80
N VAL A 78 3.15 -5.69 -6.60
CA VAL A 78 2.15 -5.13 -7.54
C VAL A 78 1.57 -6.23 -8.42
N PHE A 79 2.43 -7.06 -9.03
CA PHE A 79 1.96 -8.12 -9.91
C PHE A 79 1.30 -9.27 -9.17
N ARG A 80 1.79 -9.66 -7.99
CA ARG A 80 1.11 -10.68 -7.17
C ARG A 80 -0.31 -10.27 -6.83
N VAL A 81 -0.50 -9.01 -6.44
CA VAL A 81 -1.83 -8.45 -6.15
C VAL A 81 -2.66 -8.36 -7.42
N PHE A 82 -2.07 -7.93 -8.54
CA PHE A 82 -2.76 -7.88 -9.82
C PHE A 82 -3.29 -9.24 -10.24
N VAL A 83 -2.47 -10.29 -10.19
CA VAL A 83 -2.92 -11.64 -10.57
C VAL A 83 -3.95 -12.19 -9.60
N TYR A 84 -3.84 -11.90 -8.30
CA TYR A 84 -4.88 -12.24 -7.33
C TYR A 84 -6.22 -11.58 -7.69
N LEU A 85 -6.21 -10.27 -7.93
CA LEU A 85 -7.43 -9.53 -8.29
C LEU A 85 -7.96 -9.91 -9.67
N TRP A 86 -7.10 -10.24 -10.62
CA TRP A 86 -7.48 -10.77 -11.94
C TRP A 86 -8.32 -12.04 -11.81
N LYS A 87 -7.89 -12.97 -10.94
CA LYS A 87 -8.61 -14.22 -10.66
C LYS A 87 -9.89 -13.97 -9.86
N ALA A 88 -9.87 -12.98 -8.96
CA ALA A 88 -11.02 -12.63 -8.13
C ALA A 88 -12.11 -11.87 -8.90
N GLN A 89 -11.87 -11.45 -10.15
CA GLN A 89 -12.87 -10.79 -10.97
C GLN A 89 -13.86 -11.80 -11.58
N PRO A 90 -15.16 -11.52 -11.51
CA PRO A 90 -16.18 -12.40 -12.05
C PRO A 90 -16.09 -12.47 -13.59
N GLU A 91 -16.74 -13.47 -14.16
CA GLU A 91 -16.84 -13.61 -15.61
C GLU A 91 -17.57 -12.40 -16.22
N GLY A 92 -17.17 -12.02 -17.44
CA GLY A 92 -17.71 -10.86 -18.14
C GLY A 92 -17.17 -9.49 -17.69
N ALA A 93 -16.41 -9.41 -16.59
CA ALA A 93 -15.71 -8.17 -16.23
C ALA A 93 -14.57 -7.88 -17.23
N ASP A 94 -14.42 -6.62 -17.65
CA ASP A 94 -13.23 -6.18 -18.39
C ASP A 94 -12.04 -6.10 -17.43
N ARG A 95 -11.39 -7.25 -17.24
CA ARG A 95 -10.37 -7.46 -16.20
C ARG A 95 -9.18 -6.52 -16.33
N LEU A 96 -8.81 -6.19 -17.57
CA LEU A 96 -7.69 -5.30 -17.89
C LEU A 96 -8.04 -3.83 -17.74
N LYS A 97 -9.32 -3.44 -17.75
CA LYS A 97 -9.72 -2.05 -17.50
C LYS A 97 -10.00 -1.76 -16.05
N ARG A 98 -10.63 -2.71 -15.34
CA ARG A 98 -11.07 -2.50 -13.95
C ARG A 98 -9.92 -2.35 -12.97
N VAL A 99 -8.85 -3.11 -13.18
CA VAL A 99 -7.65 -3.12 -12.33
C VAL A 99 -6.45 -2.77 -13.19
N GLN A 100 -5.71 -1.73 -12.81
CA GLN A 100 -4.51 -1.26 -13.49
C GLN A 100 -3.28 -1.39 -12.59
N MET A 101 -2.11 -1.55 -13.20
CA MET A 101 -0.81 -1.52 -12.51
C MET A 101 -0.06 -0.24 -12.84
N TYR A 102 0.50 0.43 -11.84
CA TYR A 102 1.21 1.70 -11.98
C TYR A 102 2.61 1.63 -11.33
N HIS A 103 3.68 1.67 -12.13
CA HIS A 103 5.06 1.55 -11.64
C HIS A 103 6.09 2.06 -12.66
N SER A 104 7.37 2.15 -12.23
CA SER A 104 8.52 2.63 -13.04
C SER A 104 8.70 1.97 -14.39
N LEU A 105 8.40 0.67 -14.49
CA LEU A 105 8.71 -0.08 -15.70
C LEU A 105 7.74 0.22 -16.86
N ARG A 106 6.65 0.97 -16.62
CA ARG A 106 5.75 1.41 -17.69
C ARG A 106 6.31 2.64 -18.39
N SER A 107 5.92 2.83 -19.65
CA SER A 107 6.21 4.10 -20.32
C SER A 107 5.49 5.26 -19.62
N PHE A 108 5.98 6.48 -19.83
CA PHE A 108 5.34 7.70 -19.33
C PHE A 108 3.92 7.84 -19.87
N ASP A 109 3.71 7.55 -21.15
CA ASP A 109 2.41 7.65 -21.81
C ASP A 109 1.41 6.63 -21.24
N ASP A 110 1.84 5.39 -20.99
CA ASP A 110 0.99 4.37 -20.34
C ASP A 110 0.56 4.79 -18.93
N ASN A 111 1.51 5.32 -18.14
CA ASN A 111 1.21 5.79 -16.79
C ASN A 111 0.24 6.98 -16.83
N SER A 112 0.40 7.89 -17.78
CA SER A 112 -0.50 9.03 -17.98
C SER A 112 -1.91 8.58 -18.36
N GLU A 113 -2.02 7.59 -19.24
CA GLU A 113 -3.31 7.02 -19.63
C GLU A 113 -3.99 6.30 -18.46
N ILE A 114 -3.26 5.57 -17.62
CA ILE A 114 -3.84 4.96 -16.41
C ILE A 114 -4.42 6.02 -15.47
N LEU A 115 -3.73 7.15 -15.29
CA LEU A 115 -4.25 8.26 -14.47
C LEU A 115 -5.52 8.85 -15.09
N ARG A 116 -5.55 9.04 -16.41
CA ARG A 116 -6.74 9.48 -17.13
C ARG A 116 -7.90 8.51 -16.96
N LEU A 117 -7.68 7.21 -17.17
CA LEU A 117 -8.68 6.16 -16.97
C LEU A 117 -9.19 6.13 -15.53
N LEU A 118 -8.30 6.29 -14.55
CA LEU A 118 -8.71 6.31 -13.14
C LEU A 118 -9.54 7.55 -12.80
N GLU A 119 -9.32 8.70 -13.44
CA GLU A 119 -10.16 9.88 -13.24
C GLU A 119 -11.49 9.78 -14.02
N GLU A 120 -11.45 9.39 -15.29
CA GLU A 120 -12.55 9.55 -16.26
C GLU A 120 -13.35 8.27 -16.52
N ASP A 121 -12.74 7.08 -16.48
CA ASP A 121 -13.43 5.83 -16.78
C ASP A 121 -14.12 5.28 -15.52
N PRO A 122 -15.45 5.20 -15.46
CA PRO A 122 -16.17 4.61 -14.33
C PRO A 122 -15.88 3.11 -14.14
N ARG A 123 -15.39 2.43 -15.19
CA ARG A 123 -15.02 1.01 -15.12
C ARG A 123 -13.65 0.81 -14.46
N CYS A 124 -12.75 1.78 -14.54
CA CYS A 124 -11.45 1.73 -13.88
C CYS A 124 -11.62 2.00 -12.38
N GLN A 125 -11.58 0.93 -11.59
CA GLN A 125 -11.84 0.99 -10.15
C GLN A 125 -10.55 1.00 -9.32
N VAL A 126 -9.56 0.21 -9.70
CA VAL A 126 -8.39 -0.08 -8.85
C VAL A 126 -7.10 0.23 -9.58
N VAL A 127 -6.21 0.97 -8.93
CA VAL A 127 -4.80 1.09 -9.35
C VAL A 127 -3.91 0.47 -8.28
N ILE A 128 -3.03 -0.44 -8.69
CA ILE A 128 -2.02 -1.06 -7.84
C ILE A 128 -0.68 -0.40 -8.15
N ALA A 129 -0.12 0.32 -7.18
CA ALA A 129 1.04 1.17 -7.38
C ALA A 129 2.20 0.82 -6.45
N THR A 130 3.43 1.03 -6.92
CA THR A 130 4.58 1.09 -6.02
C THR A 130 4.64 2.44 -5.30
N ILE A 131 5.21 2.46 -4.09
CA ILE A 131 5.21 3.66 -3.25
C ILE A 131 5.93 4.85 -3.88
N ALA A 132 7.11 4.63 -4.48
CA ALA A 132 7.90 5.69 -5.10
C ALA A 132 7.17 6.39 -6.27
N PHE A 133 6.29 5.64 -6.96
CA PHE A 133 5.54 6.14 -8.10
C PHE A 133 4.21 6.80 -7.69
N ALA A 134 3.59 6.34 -6.60
CA ALA A 134 2.34 6.92 -6.08
C ALA A 134 2.47 8.39 -5.63
N ASN A 135 3.69 8.89 -5.43
CA ASN A 135 3.91 10.28 -5.01
C ASN A 135 3.50 11.34 -6.06
N GLY A 136 3.37 10.95 -7.33
CA GLY A 136 2.87 11.80 -8.42
C GLY A 136 1.35 11.73 -8.64
N LEU A 137 0.63 10.88 -7.90
CA LEU A 137 -0.77 10.58 -8.21
C LEU A 137 -1.70 11.71 -7.74
N ASN A 138 -2.26 12.44 -8.70
CA ASN A 138 -3.25 13.52 -8.52
C ASN A 138 -4.58 13.14 -9.18
N VAL A 139 -5.33 12.28 -8.51
CA VAL A 139 -6.66 11.82 -8.96
C VAL A 139 -7.66 12.21 -7.87
N LYS A 140 -8.63 13.05 -8.21
CA LYS A 140 -9.61 13.58 -7.24
C LYS A 140 -10.70 12.54 -6.93
N SER A 141 -10.95 11.65 -7.89
CA SER A 141 -11.94 10.58 -7.78
C SER A 141 -11.55 9.45 -6.82
N LEU A 142 -10.30 9.42 -6.34
CA LEU A 142 -9.80 8.40 -5.41
C LEU A 142 -10.38 8.57 -4.00
N LEU A 143 -10.96 7.47 -3.51
CA LEU A 143 -11.73 7.44 -2.28
C LEU A 143 -11.12 6.52 -1.21
N ASP A 144 -10.42 5.46 -1.62
CA ASP A 144 -9.77 4.53 -0.69
C ASP A 144 -8.28 4.34 -1.02
N SER A 145 -7.43 4.38 0.01
CA SER A 145 -5.98 4.16 -0.08
C SER A 145 -5.60 3.01 0.83
N LEU A 146 -5.15 1.91 0.24
CA LEU A 146 -4.86 0.65 0.93
C LEU A 146 -3.35 0.36 0.87
N SER A 147 -2.65 0.24 1.99
CA SER A 147 -1.22 -0.12 1.99
C SER A 147 -1.03 -1.56 2.42
N LEU A 148 -0.42 -2.38 1.57
CA LEU A 148 -0.08 -3.77 1.86
C LEU A 148 1.26 -3.85 2.59
N GLY A 149 1.17 -3.91 3.91
CA GLY A 149 2.31 -3.72 4.81
C GLY A 149 2.37 -2.29 5.32
N PHE A 150 2.91 -2.14 6.52
CA PHE A 150 3.22 -0.81 7.04
C PHE A 150 4.43 -0.25 6.26
N PRO A 151 4.35 0.98 5.71
CA PRO A 151 5.46 1.64 5.01
C PRO A 151 6.75 1.73 5.84
N GLU A 152 7.84 2.20 5.24
CA GLU A 152 9.11 2.27 5.98
C GLU A 152 9.04 3.31 7.10
N THR A 153 8.42 4.46 6.82
CA THR A 153 8.24 5.56 7.77
C THR A 153 6.76 5.96 7.94
N VAL A 154 6.45 6.65 9.03
CA VAL A 154 5.14 7.28 9.25
C VAL A 154 4.87 8.37 8.21
N ASP A 155 5.89 9.13 7.80
CA ASP A 155 5.77 10.15 6.76
C ASP A 155 5.30 9.57 5.43
N GLN A 156 5.92 8.46 5.01
CA GLN A 156 5.51 7.75 3.80
C GLN A 156 4.07 7.25 3.91
N MET A 157 3.71 6.63 5.04
CA MET A 157 2.34 6.17 5.31
C MET A 157 1.33 7.32 5.26
N TRP A 158 1.62 8.43 5.92
CA TRP A 158 0.71 9.57 5.99
C TRP A 158 0.54 10.25 4.62
N GLN A 159 1.62 10.36 3.84
CA GLN A 159 1.56 10.85 2.46
C GLN A 159 0.74 9.93 1.54
N GLU A 160 0.87 8.60 1.67
CA GLU A 160 0.06 7.65 0.90
C GLU A 160 -1.43 7.82 1.19
N LYS A 161 -1.81 7.90 2.48
CA LYS A 161 -3.21 8.12 2.89
C LYS A 161 -3.71 9.50 2.49
N GLY A 162 -2.83 10.48 2.40
CA GLY A 162 -3.15 11.85 1.96
C GLY A 162 -3.49 11.98 0.46
N ARG A 163 -3.44 10.89 -0.32
CA ARG A 163 -3.75 10.89 -1.77
C ARG A 163 -5.24 10.74 -2.09
N VAL A 164 -6.05 10.28 -1.14
CA VAL A 164 -7.51 10.11 -1.29
C VAL A 164 -8.27 11.24 -0.62
N GLY A 165 -9.55 11.40 -0.97
CA GLY A 165 -10.40 12.40 -0.33
C GLY A 165 -9.93 13.83 -0.60
N ARG A 166 -9.49 14.12 -1.82
CA ARG A 166 -9.06 15.49 -2.20
C ARG A 166 -10.22 16.49 -2.21
N ASN A 167 -11.45 16.00 -2.35
CA ASN A 167 -12.65 16.79 -2.09
C ASN A 167 -12.97 16.71 -0.58
N PRO A 168 -12.97 17.84 0.16
CA PRO A 168 -13.28 17.86 1.60
C PRO A 168 -14.65 17.29 1.95
N ASP A 169 -15.60 17.34 1.02
CA ASP A 169 -16.97 16.89 1.24
C ASP A 169 -17.12 15.36 1.15
N THR A 170 -16.17 14.70 0.47
CA THR A 170 -16.18 13.25 0.29
C THR A 170 -15.52 12.55 1.47
N ALA A 171 -16.22 11.55 2.03
CA ALA A 171 -15.64 10.66 3.01
C ALA A 171 -14.72 9.66 2.33
N ALA A 172 -13.45 9.64 2.72
CA ALA A 172 -12.41 8.75 2.22
C ALA A 172 -11.93 7.76 3.30
N ARG A 173 -11.17 6.73 2.89
CA ARG A 173 -10.53 5.78 3.82
C ARG A 173 -9.06 5.61 3.52
N GLY A 174 -8.25 5.66 4.58
CA GLY A 174 -6.85 5.25 4.56
C GLY A 174 -6.67 4.01 5.41
N VAL A 175 -6.33 2.89 4.77
CA VAL A 175 -6.11 1.60 5.43
C VAL A 175 -4.65 1.21 5.34
N VAL A 176 -4.08 0.74 6.45
CA VAL A 176 -2.75 0.15 6.53
C VAL A 176 -2.88 -1.27 7.04
N PHE A 177 -2.57 -2.23 6.17
CA PHE A 177 -2.48 -3.63 6.55
C PHE A 177 -1.10 -3.94 7.11
N PHE A 178 -1.00 -4.63 8.24
CA PHE A 178 0.31 -4.96 8.84
C PHE A 178 0.36 -6.39 9.37
N GLN A 179 1.56 -6.97 9.41
CA GLN A 179 1.75 -8.30 9.99
C GLN A 179 1.75 -8.21 11.51
N PRO A 180 1.15 -9.17 12.24
CA PRO A 180 1.21 -9.21 13.71
C PRO A 180 2.64 -9.20 14.27
N SER A 181 3.60 -9.76 13.54
CA SER A 181 5.02 -9.71 13.91
C SER A 181 5.58 -8.28 13.97
N VAL A 182 5.11 -7.38 13.11
CA VAL A 182 5.53 -5.96 13.10
C VAL A 182 5.02 -5.24 14.35
N LEU A 183 3.81 -5.59 14.82
CA LEU A 183 3.29 -5.06 16.09
C LEU A 183 4.12 -5.58 17.27
N ALA A 184 4.41 -6.89 17.31
CA ALA A 184 5.24 -7.46 18.36
C ALA A 184 6.66 -6.85 18.40
N ASP A 185 7.22 -6.50 17.24
CA ASP A 185 8.51 -5.81 17.16
C ASP A 185 8.42 -4.36 17.66
N ALA A 186 7.32 -3.66 17.37
CA ALA A 186 7.05 -2.31 17.90
C ALA A 186 6.92 -2.31 19.42
N GLU A 187 6.16 -3.25 19.99
CA GLU A 187 6.00 -3.40 21.45
C GLU A 187 7.35 -3.64 22.14
N LYS A 188 8.19 -4.53 21.59
CA LYS A 188 9.55 -4.77 22.11
C LYS A 188 10.44 -3.55 22.02
N GLN A 189 10.34 -2.78 20.94
CA GLN A 189 11.13 -1.58 20.77
C GLN A 189 10.76 -0.53 21.83
N ILE A 190 9.48 -0.28 22.06
CA ILE A 190 9.04 0.69 23.07
C ILE A 190 9.41 0.22 24.48
N ALA A 191 9.12 -1.04 24.82
CA ALA A 191 9.52 -1.59 26.12
C ALA A 191 11.04 -1.57 26.35
N GLY A 192 11.83 -1.72 25.29
CA GLY A 192 13.29 -1.65 25.35
C GLY A 192 13.86 -0.24 25.55
N LEU A 193 13.12 0.81 25.20
CA LEU A 193 13.51 2.20 25.48
C LEU A 193 13.30 2.56 26.94
N ASP A 194 12.29 1.97 27.58
CA ASP A 194 11.97 2.21 29.00
C ASP A 194 12.77 1.29 29.95
N ALA A 195 13.40 0.24 29.43
CA ALA A 195 14.18 -0.69 30.23
C ALA A 195 15.56 -0.11 30.59
N PRO A 196 16.02 -0.23 31.85
CA PRO A 196 17.39 0.10 32.21
C PRO A 196 18.37 -0.77 31.40
N PRO A 197 19.60 -0.27 31.12
CA PRO A 197 20.57 -1.01 30.34
C PRO A 197 20.81 -2.39 30.96
N ALA A 198 20.30 -3.43 30.29
CA ALA A 198 20.37 -4.80 30.81
C ALA A 198 21.84 -5.25 30.87
N ALA A 199 22.24 -5.80 32.02
CA ALA A 199 23.54 -6.45 32.18
C ALA A 199 23.76 -7.50 31.07
N PRO A 200 25.01 -7.67 30.59
CA PRO A 200 25.32 -8.62 29.53
C PRO A 200 24.91 -10.03 29.95
N GLN A 201 23.95 -10.62 29.22
CA GLN A 201 23.51 -11.99 29.45
C GLN A 201 24.53 -12.96 28.86
N ILE A 202 25.26 -13.64 29.75
CA ILE A 202 26.20 -14.71 29.41
C ILE A 202 25.39 -16.00 29.22
N ASN A 203 25.66 -16.73 28.14
CA ASN A 203 25.06 -18.05 27.96
C ASN A 203 25.69 -19.04 28.97
N PRO A 204 24.91 -19.65 29.89
CA PRO A 204 25.46 -20.52 30.93
C PRO A 204 26.15 -21.78 30.39
N LYS A 205 25.86 -22.18 29.16
CA LYS A 205 26.49 -23.37 28.54
C LYS A 205 27.80 -23.07 27.81
N THR A 206 28.02 -21.85 27.36
CA THR A 206 29.18 -21.53 26.50
C THR A 206 30.08 -20.44 27.07
N GLY A 207 29.69 -19.78 28.16
CA GLY A 207 30.40 -18.62 28.71
C GLY A 207 30.46 -17.42 27.76
N LYS A 208 29.88 -17.53 26.55
CA LYS A 208 29.90 -16.49 25.52
C LYS A 208 28.69 -15.58 25.67
N PRO A 209 28.84 -14.27 25.38
CA PRO A 209 27.71 -13.36 25.33
C PRO A 209 26.67 -13.89 24.35
N ARG A 210 25.42 -14.02 24.82
CA ARG A 210 24.33 -14.49 23.96
C ARG A 210 24.12 -13.42 22.90
N CYS A 211 24.42 -13.74 21.64
CA CYS A 211 24.18 -12.84 20.52
C CYS A 211 22.67 -12.66 20.39
N LYS A 212 22.12 -11.60 21.02
CA LYS A 212 20.70 -11.26 20.88
C LYS A 212 20.45 -11.05 19.40
N LYS A 213 19.41 -11.69 18.85
CA LYS A 213 18.92 -11.36 17.50
C LYS A 213 18.72 -9.84 17.48
N LYS A 214 19.51 -9.13 16.66
CA LYS A 214 19.38 -7.68 16.54
C LYS A 214 17.96 -7.40 16.10
N ILE A 215 17.18 -6.73 16.96
CA ILE A 215 15.87 -6.21 16.59
C ILE A 215 16.13 -5.29 15.41
N LYS A 216 15.42 -5.50 14.30
CA LYS A 216 15.56 -4.63 13.14
C LYS A 216 15.17 -3.22 13.58
N PRO A 217 16.02 -2.20 13.37
CA PRO A 217 15.68 -0.84 13.77
C PRO A 217 14.37 -0.44 13.08
N MET A 218 13.39 -0.02 13.87
CA MET A 218 12.14 0.56 13.38
C MET A 218 12.10 2.03 13.83
N GLU A 219 11.49 2.89 13.01
CA GLU A 219 11.32 4.30 13.33
C GLU A 219 10.47 4.44 14.62
N HIS A 220 10.89 5.31 15.54
CA HIS A 220 10.21 5.50 16.82
C HIS A 220 8.73 5.92 16.64
N ALA A 221 8.45 6.87 15.73
CA ALA A 221 7.08 7.29 15.43
C ALA A 221 6.21 6.13 14.92
N LYS A 222 6.78 5.24 14.09
CA LYS A 222 6.10 4.03 13.61
C LYS A 222 5.78 3.08 14.75
N ALA A 223 6.73 2.86 15.67
CA ALA A 223 6.50 2.02 16.83
C ALA A 223 5.39 2.59 17.72
N LEU A 224 5.43 3.89 18.05
CA LEU A 224 4.40 4.59 18.82
C LEU A 224 3.01 4.45 18.18
N LEU A 225 2.90 4.63 16.86
CA LEU A 225 1.62 4.53 16.18
C LEU A 225 1.07 3.10 16.15
N LEU A 226 1.94 2.09 15.96
CA LEU A 226 1.54 0.68 15.95
C LEU A 226 0.98 0.21 17.30
N ILE A 227 1.58 0.67 18.41
CA ILE A 227 1.15 0.28 19.76
C ILE A 227 0.01 1.15 20.31
N GLU A 228 -0.45 2.15 19.57
CA GLU A 228 -1.54 3.03 19.99
C GLU A 228 -2.84 2.23 20.17
N LYS A 229 -3.49 2.37 21.33
CA LYS A 229 -4.71 1.63 21.70
C LYS A 229 -5.94 2.53 21.85
N ARG A 230 -5.77 3.85 21.90
CA ARG A 230 -6.85 4.80 22.20
C ARG A 230 -7.36 5.51 20.95
N CYS A 231 -6.47 6.13 20.17
CA CYS A 231 -6.86 6.90 18.99
C CYS A 231 -5.67 7.15 18.06
N TYR A 232 -5.74 6.62 16.84
CA TYR A 232 -4.69 6.81 15.84
C TYR A 232 -4.54 8.27 15.40
N ILE A 233 -5.63 9.03 15.21
CA ILE A 233 -5.51 10.45 14.80
C ILE A 233 -4.84 11.27 15.90
N ALA A 234 -5.20 11.04 17.16
CA ALA A 234 -4.54 11.71 18.28
C ALA A 234 -3.04 11.36 18.35
N ALA A 235 -2.67 10.10 18.11
CA ALA A 235 -1.26 9.68 18.06
C ALA A 235 -0.49 10.36 16.92
N ILE A 236 -1.09 10.42 15.73
CA ILE A 236 -0.50 11.09 14.56
C ILE A 236 -0.35 12.59 14.83
N ASN A 237 -1.35 13.22 15.45
CA ASN A 237 -1.27 14.62 15.84
C ASN A 237 -0.20 14.89 16.90
N ARG A 238 0.07 13.94 17.82
CA ARG A 238 1.22 14.02 18.73
C ARG A 238 2.54 13.88 17.98
N ILE A 239 2.66 12.92 17.07
CA ILE A 239 3.86 12.68 16.24
C ILE A 239 4.21 13.93 15.41
N TYR A 240 3.21 14.55 14.77
CA TYR A 240 3.40 15.73 13.94
C TYR A 240 3.25 17.05 14.70
N GLN A 241 2.95 17.07 16.00
CA GLN A 241 2.62 18.27 16.75
C GLN A 241 1.65 19.20 15.98
N ASN A 242 0.52 18.63 15.54
CA ASN A 242 -0.45 19.37 14.73
C ASN A 242 -1.16 20.44 15.59
N PRO A 243 -1.18 21.72 15.19
CA PRO A 243 -1.89 22.76 15.92
C PRO A 243 -3.41 22.69 15.70
N PRO A 244 -4.23 23.19 16.64
CA PRO A 244 -3.87 23.55 18.02
C PRO A 244 -3.67 22.30 18.88
N MET A 245 -2.61 22.25 19.69
CA MET A 245 -2.19 21.04 20.41
C MET A 245 -3.19 20.62 21.49
N GLU A 246 -3.90 21.59 22.07
CA GLU A 246 -4.86 21.44 23.15
C GLU A 246 -6.05 20.58 22.72
N THR A 247 -6.45 20.66 21.44
CA THR A 247 -7.60 19.91 20.93
C THR A 247 -7.19 18.81 19.95
N SER A 248 -6.12 18.99 19.17
CA SER A 248 -5.69 18.01 18.16
C SER A 248 -5.28 16.66 18.78
N THR A 249 -4.70 16.69 19.99
CA THR A 249 -4.22 15.51 20.71
C THR A 249 -5.31 14.75 21.48
N LEU A 250 -6.52 15.30 21.55
CA LEU A 250 -7.69 14.62 22.08
C LEU A 250 -8.18 13.56 21.06
N ASP A 251 -8.86 12.52 21.56
CA ASP A 251 -9.37 11.46 20.69
C ASP A 251 -10.49 11.94 19.75
N CYS A 252 -10.79 11.15 18.71
CA CYS A 252 -11.77 11.51 17.69
C CYS A 252 -13.16 11.82 18.25
N ILE A 253 -13.53 11.20 19.38
CA ILE A 253 -14.85 11.34 19.98
C ILE A 253 -14.94 12.65 20.75
N ALA A 254 -13.94 12.95 21.59
CA ALA A 254 -13.87 14.19 22.35
C ALA A 254 -13.87 15.43 21.44
N THR A 255 -13.23 15.32 20.28
CA THR A 255 -13.13 16.37 19.25
C THR A 255 -14.28 16.37 18.24
N LYS A 256 -15.24 15.45 18.36
CA LYS A 256 -16.39 15.32 17.44
C LYS A 256 -15.96 15.23 15.97
N ARG A 257 -14.86 14.53 15.67
CA ARG A 257 -14.40 14.32 14.29
C ARG A 257 -15.46 13.56 13.50
N ARG A 258 -15.78 14.06 12.30
CA ARG A 258 -16.78 13.47 11.38
C ARG A 258 -16.51 12.00 11.09
N LEU A 259 -15.25 11.64 10.89
CA LEU A 259 -14.80 10.27 10.62
C LEU A 259 -13.82 9.81 11.71
N PRO A 260 -14.31 9.18 12.80
CA PRO A 260 -13.43 8.64 13.82
C PRO A 260 -12.56 7.49 13.26
N CYS A 261 -11.29 7.44 13.67
CA CYS A 261 -10.41 6.31 13.33
C CYS A 261 -10.96 4.98 13.85
N SER A 262 -10.46 3.86 13.32
CA SER A 262 -10.99 2.53 13.64
C SER A 262 -10.99 2.18 15.14
N LEU A 263 -9.99 2.61 15.92
CA LEU A 263 -9.99 2.42 17.39
C LEU A 263 -11.15 3.15 18.08
N CYS A 264 -11.37 4.42 17.71
CA CYS A 264 -12.43 5.23 18.30
C CYS A 264 -13.81 4.74 17.85
N ALA A 265 -13.94 4.35 16.58
CA ALA A 265 -15.17 3.78 16.03
C ALA A 265 -15.53 2.48 16.74
N ALA A 266 -14.58 1.54 16.89
CA ALA A 266 -14.80 0.29 17.60
C ALA A 266 -15.20 0.50 19.06
N ARG A 267 -14.49 1.38 19.80
CA ARG A 267 -14.77 1.66 21.22
C ARG A 267 -16.16 2.27 21.46
N ARG A 268 -16.72 2.95 20.46
CA ARG A 268 -18.05 3.59 20.55
C ARG A 268 -19.11 2.87 19.71
N GLU A 269 -18.77 1.71 19.14
CA GLU A 269 -19.64 0.93 18.25
C GLU A 269 -20.21 1.78 17.09
N ILE A 270 -19.42 2.74 16.60
CA ILE A 270 -19.81 3.61 15.49
C ILE A 270 -19.58 2.85 14.18
N SER A 271 -20.67 2.54 13.49
CA SER A 271 -20.62 2.06 12.11
C SER A 271 -20.57 3.23 11.13
N LEU A 272 -19.52 3.29 10.30
CA LEU A 272 -19.40 4.29 9.25
C LEU A 272 -19.74 3.68 7.90
N THR A 273 -20.59 4.37 7.14
CA THR A 273 -20.95 3.99 5.78
C THR A 273 -20.12 4.76 4.76
N PHE A 274 -19.55 4.05 3.80
CA PHE A 274 -18.77 4.64 2.71
C PHE A 274 -19.46 4.31 1.39
N PRO A 275 -20.15 5.28 0.75
CA PRO A 275 -20.88 5.01 -0.49
C PRO A 275 -19.91 4.63 -1.63
N PRO A 276 -20.38 3.85 -2.63
CA PRO A 276 -19.60 3.52 -3.82
C PRO A 276 -19.23 4.79 -4.60
N SER A 277 -18.23 4.68 -5.47
CA SER A 277 -17.95 5.76 -6.44
C SER A 277 -19.14 5.94 -7.38
N PRO A 278 -19.47 7.17 -7.80
CA PRO A 278 -20.53 7.41 -8.77
C PRO A 278 -20.27 6.62 -10.06
N LEU A 279 -21.29 5.90 -10.53
CA LEU A 279 -21.28 5.19 -11.81
C LEU A 279 -22.40 5.76 -12.69
N PRO A 280 -22.19 5.91 -14.02
CA PRO A 280 -23.27 6.21 -14.94
C PRO A 280 -24.38 5.15 -14.91
N SER A 281 -25.61 5.57 -15.19
CA SER A 281 -26.77 4.68 -15.28
C SER A 281 -26.50 3.49 -16.20
N GLY A 282 -26.83 2.28 -15.75
CA GLY A 282 -26.63 1.03 -16.49
C GLY A 282 -25.23 0.43 -16.36
N ILE A 283 -24.29 1.09 -15.67
CA ILE A 283 -22.98 0.51 -15.36
C ILE A 283 -22.97 -0.01 -13.92
N THR A 284 -22.80 -1.32 -13.76
CA THR A 284 -22.57 -1.96 -12.46
C THR A 284 -21.23 -2.67 -12.47
N LEU A 285 -20.42 -2.43 -11.44
CA LEU A 285 -19.19 -3.19 -11.22
C LEU A 285 -19.53 -4.45 -10.41
N PRO A 286 -19.45 -5.65 -10.99
CA PRO A 286 -19.81 -6.86 -10.27
C PRO A 286 -18.82 -7.09 -9.11
N PRO A 287 -19.23 -7.68 -7.98
CA PRO A 287 -18.34 -7.86 -6.84
C PRO A 287 -17.14 -8.75 -7.19
N PHE A 288 -15.98 -8.47 -6.61
CA PHE A 288 -14.88 -9.42 -6.58
C PHE A 288 -15.30 -10.63 -5.73
N THR A 289 -15.17 -11.82 -6.29
CA THR A 289 -15.32 -13.08 -5.56
C THR A 289 -13.94 -13.46 -5.04
N PRO A 290 -13.78 -13.71 -3.72
CA PRO A 290 -12.54 -14.32 -3.24
C PRO A 290 -12.27 -15.54 -4.11
N SER A 291 -11.06 -15.63 -4.68
CA SER A 291 -10.67 -16.85 -5.38
C SER A 291 -10.85 -17.99 -4.38
N VAL A 292 -11.87 -18.82 -4.57
CA VAL A 292 -11.98 -20.07 -3.81
C VAL A 292 -10.69 -20.79 -4.14
N ALA A 293 -9.86 -21.02 -3.12
CA ALA A 293 -8.64 -21.75 -3.31
C ALA A 293 -9.06 -23.10 -3.94
N MET A 294 -8.76 -23.31 -5.22
CA MET A 294 -8.58 -24.65 -5.74
C MET A 294 -7.28 -25.19 -5.11
N GLN A 295 -7.30 -25.36 -3.79
CA GLN A 295 -6.46 -26.31 -3.09
C GLN A 295 -7.20 -27.64 -3.13
N GLU A 296 -7.59 -28.10 -4.32
CA GLU A 296 -7.58 -29.54 -4.47
C GLU A 296 -6.11 -29.95 -4.30
N PRO A 297 -5.78 -30.89 -3.39
CA PRO A 297 -4.43 -31.39 -3.28
C PRO A 297 -4.00 -31.82 -4.67
N LEU A 298 -2.96 -31.17 -5.20
CA LEU A 298 -2.47 -31.43 -6.56
C LEU A 298 -2.43 -32.94 -6.76
N SER A 299 -3.20 -33.43 -7.72
CA SER A 299 -3.23 -34.86 -8.00
C SER A 299 -1.80 -35.34 -8.28
N ALA A 300 -1.52 -36.63 -8.08
CA ALA A 300 -0.19 -37.16 -8.38
C ALA A 300 0.25 -36.84 -9.83
N ALA A 301 -0.71 -36.68 -10.75
CA ALA A 301 -0.47 -36.20 -12.11
C ALA A 301 -0.09 -34.71 -12.17
N GLN A 302 -0.77 -33.83 -11.43
CA GLN A 302 -0.42 -32.40 -11.36
C GLN A 302 0.90 -32.13 -10.66
N LYS A 303 1.30 -32.96 -9.68
CA LYS A 303 2.64 -32.88 -9.08
C LYS A 303 3.75 -33.18 -10.09
N LYS A 304 3.49 -34.04 -11.09
CA LYS A 304 4.39 -34.31 -12.21
C LYS A 304 4.44 -33.17 -13.25
N LEU A 305 3.46 -32.27 -13.25
CA LEU A 305 3.44 -31.06 -14.09
C LEU A 305 4.24 -29.89 -13.49
N LYS A 306 4.76 -30.02 -12.26
CA LYS A 306 5.66 -29.00 -11.71
C LYS A 306 6.98 -29.02 -12.47
N LEU A 307 7.24 -27.93 -13.18
CA LEU A 307 8.50 -27.71 -13.88
C LEU A 307 9.67 -27.90 -12.92
N THR A 308 10.55 -28.83 -13.25
CA THR A 308 11.86 -28.97 -12.62
C THR A 308 12.63 -27.65 -12.73
N LYS A 309 13.67 -27.48 -11.90
CA LYS A 309 14.50 -26.27 -11.97
C LYS A 309 15.06 -26.02 -13.39
N LYS A 310 15.38 -27.09 -14.11
CA LYS A 310 15.86 -27.04 -15.50
C LYS A 310 14.74 -26.60 -16.45
N GLU A 311 13.56 -27.20 -16.36
CA GLU A 311 12.41 -26.84 -17.20
C GLU A 311 11.91 -25.41 -16.93
N ARG A 312 11.99 -24.93 -15.68
CA ARG A 312 11.74 -23.51 -15.36
C ARG A 312 12.71 -22.59 -16.10
N GLY A 313 14.00 -22.94 -16.14
CA GLY A 313 14.99 -22.19 -16.92
C GLY A 313 14.69 -22.17 -18.41
N ILE A 314 14.30 -23.32 -18.98
CA ILE A 314 13.93 -23.43 -20.40
C ILE A 314 12.68 -22.60 -20.69
N ALA A 315 11.63 -22.77 -19.89
CA ALA A 315 10.36 -22.09 -20.12
C ALA A 315 10.48 -20.57 -19.90
N ALA A 316 11.31 -20.12 -18.94
CA ALA A 316 11.66 -18.71 -18.79
C ALA A 316 12.39 -18.16 -20.03
N ALA A 317 13.34 -18.89 -20.58
CA ALA A 317 14.03 -18.52 -21.82
C ALA A 317 13.07 -18.48 -23.02
N SER A 318 12.19 -19.49 -23.18
CA SER A 318 11.18 -19.52 -24.24
C SER A 318 10.17 -18.38 -24.13
N LEU A 319 9.73 -18.03 -22.91
CA LEU A 319 8.87 -16.86 -22.68
C LEU A 319 9.59 -15.54 -22.99
N ALA A 320 10.87 -15.43 -22.68
CA ALA A 320 11.68 -14.27 -23.08
C ALA A 320 11.76 -14.16 -24.61
N THR A 321 12.07 -15.24 -25.32
CA THR A 321 12.13 -15.26 -26.80
C THR A 321 10.77 -15.00 -27.44
N PHE A 322 9.69 -15.62 -26.93
CA PHE A 322 8.33 -15.34 -27.39
C PHE A 322 7.99 -13.86 -27.18
N GLY A 323 8.37 -13.31 -26.02
CA GLY A 323 8.15 -11.92 -25.71
C GLY A 323 8.89 -10.97 -26.65
N GLU A 324 10.15 -11.25 -26.97
CA GLU A 324 10.90 -10.52 -27.99
C GLU A 324 10.22 -10.61 -29.36
N THR A 325 9.81 -11.81 -29.78
CA THR A 325 9.19 -12.05 -31.09
C THR A 325 7.88 -11.27 -31.24
N ILE A 326 7.01 -11.33 -30.23
CA ILE A 326 5.74 -10.58 -30.19
C ILE A 326 5.94 -9.08 -29.99
N PHE A 327 7.05 -8.62 -29.41
CA PHE A 327 7.34 -7.19 -29.27
C PHE A 327 7.91 -6.59 -30.56
N PHE A 328 8.72 -7.33 -31.30
CA PHE A 328 9.29 -6.87 -32.57
C PHE A 328 8.33 -6.99 -33.75
N LEU A 329 7.44 -7.99 -33.78
CA LEU A 329 6.48 -8.20 -34.88
C LEU A 329 5.49 -7.02 -35.10
N PRO A 330 4.89 -6.38 -34.08
CA PRO A 330 3.89 -5.35 -34.28
C PRO A 330 4.45 -3.98 -34.68
N ARG A 331 5.76 -3.74 -34.54
CA ARG A 331 6.37 -2.48 -35.01
C ARG A 331 6.38 -2.35 -36.53
N LEU A 332 6.09 -3.41 -37.27
CA LEU A 332 6.07 -3.39 -38.73
C LEU A 332 4.68 -3.18 -39.34
N HIS A 333 3.57 -3.51 -38.67
CA HIS A 333 2.30 -3.72 -39.42
C HIS A 333 0.97 -3.19 -38.86
N PHE A 334 0.87 -2.56 -37.67
CA PHE A 334 -0.47 -2.09 -37.21
C PHE A 334 -0.50 -0.69 -36.58
N HIS A 335 -1.30 0.19 -37.18
CA HIS A 335 -1.68 1.54 -36.71
C HIS A 335 -2.84 1.56 -35.68
N HIS A 336 -3.15 0.44 -35.01
CA HIS A 336 -4.28 0.41 -34.07
C HIS A 336 -3.87 0.75 -32.63
N HIS A 337 -4.28 1.94 -32.19
CA HIS A 337 -3.95 2.63 -30.94
C HIS A 337 -4.58 2.09 -29.64
N THR A 338 -5.12 0.87 -29.58
CA THR A 338 -5.88 0.45 -28.38
C THR A 338 -5.67 -1.02 -28.01
N ARG A 339 -4.43 -1.41 -27.69
CA ARG A 339 -4.18 -2.66 -26.95
C ARG A 339 -3.72 -2.30 -25.53
N PRO A 340 -4.35 -2.83 -24.46
CA PRO A 340 -3.89 -2.56 -23.09
C PRO A 340 -2.45 -3.08 -22.90
N SER A 341 -1.52 -2.17 -22.63
CA SER A 341 -0.08 -2.43 -22.46
C SER A 341 0.25 -3.30 -21.22
N SER A 342 -0.75 -3.67 -20.42
CA SER A 342 -0.62 -4.65 -19.35
C SER A 342 -0.24 -6.05 -19.86
N VAL A 343 -0.50 -6.38 -21.14
CA VAL A 343 -0.04 -7.64 -21.75
C VAL A 343 1.44 -7.56 -22.18
N SER A 344 1.91 -6.39 -22.62
CA SER A 344 3.33 -6.17 -22.98
C SER A 344 4.28 -6.20 -21.79
N GLU A 345 3.77 -6.11 -20.56
CA GLU A 345 4.59 -6.13 -19.32
C GLU A 345 4.98 -7.53 -18.83
N LEU A 346 4.34 -8.58 -19.35
CA LEU A 346 4.76 -9.96 -19.09
C LEU A 346 6.14 -10.29 -19.72
N HIS A 347 6.78 -9.33 -20.41
CA HIS A 347 7.89 -9.55 -21.37
C HIS A 347 9.23 -8.93 -20.92
N ASN A 348 9.31 -8.34 -19.73
CA ASN A 348 10.61 -7.95 -19.17
C ASN A 348 11.35 -9.22 -18.68
N PRO A 349 12.62 -9.50 -19.05
CA PRO A 349 13.32 -10.72 -18.63
C PRO A 349 13.39 -10.88 -17.10
N ARG A 350 13.45 -9.77 -16.34
CA ARG A 350 13.37 -9.78 -14.87
C ARG A 350 11.97 -10.16 -14.34
N TYR A 351 10.97 -10.18 -15.21
CA TYR A 351 9.55 -10.45 -14.99
C TYR A 351 9.20 -11.92 -15.23
N CYS A 352 9.71 -12.51 -16.33
CA CYS A 352 9.50 -13.92 -16.67
C CYS A 352 9.95 -14.86 -15.55
N ASP A 353 11.13 -14.62 -14.97
CA ASP A 353 11.63 -15.45 -13.86
C ASP A 353 10.72 -15.45 -12.62
N LYS A 354 10.03 -14.34 -12.35
CA LYS A 354 9.13 -14.20 -11.19
C LYS A 354 7.69 -14.63 -11.47
N LEU A 355 7.22 -14.50 -12.70
CA LEU A 355 5.92 -15.02 -13.15
C LEU A 355 5.90 -16.55 -13.21
N MET A 356 7.03 -17.18 -13.57
CA MET A 356 7.12 -18.63 -13.71
C MET A 356 7.07 -19.39 -12.38
N ASP A 357 7.56 -18.78 -11.28
CA ASP A 357 7.33 -19.29 -9.93
C ASP A 357 5.86 -19.10 -9.46
N PHE A 358 5.07 -18.28 -10.17
CA PHE A 358 3.68 -17.97 -9.82
C PHE A 358 2.65 -18.79 -10.61
N CYS A 359 2.90 -19.04 -11.90
CA CYS A 359 2.05 -19.86 -12.78
C CYS A 359 2.20 -21.38 -12.54
N ALA A 360 3.29 -21.82 -11.91
CA ALA A 360 3.47 -23.15 -11.32
C ALA A 360 2.98 -23.19 -9.86
#